data_AF-A0A915E011-F1
#
_entry.id   AF-A0A915E011-F1
#
_cell.length_a   1.000
_cell.length_b   1.000
_cell.length_c   1.000
_cell.angle_alpha   90.00
_cell.angle_beta   90.00
_cell.angle_gamma   90.00
#
_symmetry.space_group_name_H-M   'P 1'
#
loop_
_entity.id
_entity.type
_entity.pdbx_description
1 polymer ?
#
loop_
_entity_poly.entity_id
_entity_poly.type
_entity_poly.pdbx_seq_one_letter_code
_entity_poly.pdbx_strand_id
1 'polypeptide(L)'
;MAIVSKNCEDAVNAVNCKRNLDSGELGGDDDKSSGLVSPLDQLLNALSQLMQTENRRMTCQNAALKYLPSILPSLLHYHLYPAIHLAGYISQLVIHFSAQIVPRQKLVFLQEIVQTEIFACLNSRQLLLPLFLNQLLLFLPPPENTADSLELAHLAAKVLTEIIERLFPYSQSQTVFQRGTSEELKLILFHCFRPTNQTVVFLFNCGLPSIGTCQRVVHSLLLALLDKFSAANFLEYFTGQLERRSARATQETGGNACGVVSDEAFAAQIVDQTYRGGLGIQNPPWTENRFTSRLQLRNIRTKVQSELNKKQFH
;
A
#
# COMPACT_ATOMS: atom_id res chain seq x y z
N MET A 1 29.56 -22.84 -6.28
CA MET A 1 30.12 -21.73 -5.47
C MET A 1 31.34 -21.06 -6.11
N ALA A 2 32.27 -21.78 -6.77
CA ALA A 2 33.48 -21.18 -7.35
C ALA A 2 33.25 -20.14 -8.47
N ILE A 3 32.19 -20.27 -9.27
CA ILE A 3 31.88 -19.35 -10.40
C ILE A 3 31.35 -17.99 -9.92
N VAL A 4 30.76 -17.92 -8.72
CA VAL A 4 30.25 -16.68 -8.13
C VAL A 4 31.40 -15.83 -7.55
N SER A 5 32.45 -16.48 -7.03
CA SER A 5 33.66 -15.81 -6.53
C SER A 5 34.40 -15.11 -7.67
N LYS A 6 34.60 -15.80 -8.79
CA LYS A 6 35.37 -15.30 -9.93
C LYS A 6 34.71 -14.07 -10.59
N ASN A 7 33.39 -14.09 -10.76
CA ASN A 7 32.69 -12.97 -11.40
C ASN A 7 32.57 -11.73 -10.47
N CYS A 8 32.57 -11.92 -9.15
CA CYS A 8 32.68 -10.81 -8.20
C CYS A 8 34.11 -10.24 -8.18
N GLU A 9 35.15 -11.08 -8.24
CA GLU A 9 36.53 -10.65 -8.42
C GLU A 9 36.73 -9.87 -9.71
N ASP A 10 36.15 -10.32 -10.83
CA ASP A 10 36.26 -9.64 -12.12
C ASP A 10 35.58 -8.25 -12.10
N ALA A 11 34.46 -8.11 -11.40
CA ALA A 11 33.78 -6.83 -11.20
C ALA A 11 34.58 -5.88 -10.28
N VAL A 12 35.17 -6.40 -9.20
CA VAL A 12 36.05 -5.64 -8.29
C VAL A 12 37.35 -5.22 -8.99
N ASN A 13 37.91 -6.09 -9.83
CA ASN A 13 39.13 -5.82 -10.61
C ASN A 13 38.89 -4.80 -11.73
N ALA A 14 37.71 -4.80 -12.35
CA ALA A 14 37.32 -3.77 -13.32
C ALA A 14 37.19 -2.38 -12.66
N VAL A 15 36.66 -2.33 -11.42
CA VAL A 15 36.59 -1.09 -10.63
C VAL A 15 37.98 -0.60 -10.21
N ASN A 16 38.90 -1.51 -9.86
CA ASN A 16 40.27 -1.15 -9.50
C ASN A 16 41.13 -0.74 -10.70
N CYS A 17 40.92 -1.29 -11.90
CA CYS A 17 41.64 -0.86 -13.11
C CYS A 17 41.30 0.57 -13.52
N LYS A 18 40.06 1.03 -13.28
CA LYS A 18 39.63 2.39 -13.61
C LYS A 18 40.22 3.44 -12.66
N ARG A 19 40.56 3.07 -11.43
CA ARG A 19 41.21 3.93 -10.42
C ARG A 19 42.67 4.30 -10.76
N ASN A 20 43.36 3.50 -11.57
CA ASN A 20 44.76 3.74 -11.92
C ASN A 20 44.96 4.64 -13.15
N LEU A 21 43.87 5.11 -13.77
CA LEU A 21 43.92 6.00 -14.94
C LEU A 21 43.56 7.47 -14.62
N ASP A 22 42.99 7.76 -13.45
CA ASP A 22 42.55 9.12 -13.06
C ASP A 22 43.48 9.82 -12.04
N SER A 23 44.67 9.27 -11.75
CA SER A 23 45.67 9.90 -10.88
C SER A 23 46.65 10.79 -11.66
N GLY A 24 46.09 11.78 -12.36
CA GLY A 24 46.84 12.87 -12.99
C GLY A 24 46.03 14.16 -13.02
N GLU A 25 46.53 15.17 -12.29
CA GLU A 25 46.15 16.61 -12.30
C GLU A 25 45.09 17.11 -11.29
N LEU A 26 45.63 17.53 -10.14
CA LEU A 26 45.46 18.83 -9.45
C LEU A 26 44.12 19.59 -9.52
N GLY A 27 43.51 19.75 -8.34
CA GLY A 27 42.93 21.04 -7.90
C GLY A 27 41.44 21.04 -7.55
N GLY A 28 41.11 21.28 -6.27
CA GLY A 28 39.77 21.68 -5.83
C GLY A 28 39.33 20.99 -4.54
N ASP A 29 39.53 21.68 -3.41
CA ASP A 29 38.82 21.37 -2.15
C ASP A 29 37.33 21.63 -2.35
N ASP A 30 36.56 20.57 -2.55
CA ASP A 30 35.20 20.35 -2.04
C ASP A 30 34.75 18.96 -2.52
N ASP A 31 34.04 18.21 -1.67
CA ASP A 31 33.34 16.95 -2.00
C ASP A 31 34.10 15.61 -1.80
N LYS A 32 34.60 15.34 -0.59
CA LYS A 32 35.04 13.98 -0.20
C LYS A 32 33.89 12.95 -0.09
N SER A 33 32.64 13.38 -0.11
CA SER A 33 31.44 12.51 -0.05
C SER A 33 31.12 11.81 -1.37
N SER A 34 31.47 12.40 -2.52
CA SER A 34 31.13 11.83 -3.83
C SER A 34 32.02 10.64 -4.24
N GLY A 35 33.15 10.42 -3.56
CA GLY A 35 34.09 9.34 -3.88
C GLY A 35 33.55 7.91 -3.67
N LEU A 36 32.59 7.70 -2.75
CA LEU A 36 31.96 6.40 -2.50
C LEU A 36 30.58 6.25 -3.16
N VAL A 37 29.89 7.36 -3.43
CA VAL A 37 28.56 7.35 -4.04
C VAL A 37 28.61 6.77 -5.45
N SER A 38 29.56 7.21 -6.29
CA SER A 38 29.68 6.74 -7.68
C SER A 38 29.99 5.22 -7.79
N PRO A 39 30.93 4.64 -7.02
CA PRO A 39 31.12 3.19 -7.00
C PRO A 39 29.91 2.41 -6.48
N LEU A 40 29.19 2.94 -5.48
CA LEU A 40 27.98 2.31 -4.95
C LEU A 40 26.82 2.37 -5.94
N ASP A 41 26.66 3.49 -6.65
CA ASP A 41 25.70 3.62 -7.76
C ASP A 41 25.99 2.57 -8.84
N GLN A 42 27.24 2.42 -9.24
CA GLN A 42 27.64 1.41 -10.23
C GLN A 42 27.34 -0.01 -9.73
N LEU A 43 27.63 -0.30 -8.46
CA LEU A 43 27.33 -1.60 -7.86
C LEU A 43 25.82 -1.88 -7.81
N LEU A 44 25.02 -0.94 -7.31
CA LEU A 44 23.57 -1.09 -7.21
C LEU A 44 22.93 -1.18 -8.60
N ASN A 45 23.42 -0.42 -9.59
CA ASN A 45 22.96 -0.54 -10.97
C ASN A 45 23.32 -1.90 -11.58
N ALA A 46 24.54 -2.40 -11.36
CA ALA A 46 24.94 -3.74 -11.81
C ALA A 46 24.09 -4.83 -11.14
N LEU A 47 23.78 -4.70 -9.85
CA LEU A 47 22.87 -5.60 -9.15
C LEU A 47 21.45 -5.53 -9.71
N SER A 48 20.95 -4.33 -10.02
CA SER A 48 19.64 -4.13 -10.66
C SER A 48 19.56 -4.84 -12.01
N GLN A 49 20.61 -4.73 -12.84
CA GLN A 49 20.70 -5.45 -14.11
C GLN A 49 20.75 -6.97 -13.91
N LEU A 50 21.55 -7.46 -12.95
CA LEU A 50 21.63 -8.88 -12.62
C LEU A 50 20.30 -9.45 -12.13
N MET A 51 19.53 -8.68 -11.37
CA MET A 51 18.18 -9.05 -10.93
C MET A 51 17.18 -9.11 -12.09
N GLN A 52 17.48 -8.53 -13.24
CA GLN A 52 16.63 -8.60 -14.43
C GLN A 52 17.06 -9.74 -15.38
N THR A 53 18.30 -10.22 -15.29
CA THR A 53 18.82 -11.31 -16.12
C THR A 53 18.12 -12.65 -15.82
N GLU A 54 17.42 -13.22 -16.80
CA GLU A 54 16.56 -14.40 -16.66
C GLU A 54 17.23 -15.58 -15.92
N ASN A 55 18.46 -15.93 -16.30
CA ASN A 55 19.19 -17.07 -15.73
C ASN A 55 19.62 -16.89 -14.26
N ARG A 56 19.65 -15.66 -13.74
CA ARG A 56 20.15 -15.34 -12.38
C ARG A 56 19.14 -14.56 -11.53
N ARG A 57 18.03 -14.12 -12.13
CA ARG A 57 16.99 -13.29 -11.53
C ARG A 57 16.57 -13.78 -10.16
N MET A 58 16.13 -15.04 -10.04
CA MET A 58 15.64 -15.59 -8.78
C MET A 58 16.72 -15.59 -7.68
N THR A 59 17.94 -16.05 -7.99
CA THR A 59 19.05 -16.09 -7.03
C THR A 59 19.45 -14.70 -6.56
N CYS A 60 19.60 -13.75 -7.49
CA CYS A 60 19.95 -12.37 -7.18
C CYS A 60 18.85 -11.68 -6.37
N GLN A 61 17.58 -11.87 -6.73
CA GLN A 61 16.45 -11.30 -6.00
C GLN A 61 16.33 -11.88 -4.58
N ASN A 62 16.47 -13.20 -4.41
CA ASN A 62 16.44 -13.82 -3.07
C ASN A 62 17.61 -13.37 -2.19
N ALA A 63 18.80 -13.20 -2.78
CA ALA A 63 19.95 -12.64 -2.06
C ALA A 63 19.68 -11.19 -1.64
N ALA A 64 19.12 -10.36 -2.54
CA ALA A 64 18.78 -8.98 -2.23
C ALA A 64 17.73 -8.89 -1.12
N LEU A 65 16.65 -9.69 -1.19
CA LEU A 65 15.63 -9.76 -0.14
C LEU A 65 16.21 -10.12 1.24
N LYS A 66 17.22 -11.01 1.28
CA LYS A 66 17.83 -11.48 2.52
C LYS A 66 18.85 -10.51 3.11
N TYR A 67 19.70 -9.92 2.27
CA TYR A 67 20.87 -9.17 2.75
C TYR A 67 20.66 -7.66 2.73
N LEU A 68 19.85 -7.14 1.81
CA LEU A 68 19.66 -5.69 1.69
C LEU A 68 19.13 -5.08 3.00
N PRO A 69 18.07 -5.59 3.65
CA PRO A 69 17.54 -4.99 4.87
C PRO A 69 18.58 -4.90 6.01
N SER A 70 19.49 -5.88 6.10
CA SER A 70 20.57 -5.89 7.10
C SER A 70 21.68 -4.87 6.85
N ILE A 71 21.89 -4.49 5.58
CA ILE A 71 22.96 -3.56 5.17
C ILE A 71 22.46 -2.11 5.22
N LEU A 72 21.15 -1.88 5.00
CA LEU A 72 20.56 -0.54 4.95
C LEU A 72 20.85 0.32 6.19
N PRO A 73 20.69 -0.15 7.44
CA PRO A 73 20.98 0.65 8.62
C PRO A 73 22.41 1.20 8.60
N SER A 74 23.40 0.38 8.20
CA SER A 74 24.79 0.81 8.13
C SER A 74 25.03 1.85 7.04
N LEU A 75 24.39 1.72 5.87
CA LEU A 75 24.52 2.70 4.79
C LEU A 75 23.94 4.07 5.17
N LEU A 76 22.86 4.06 5.96
CA LEU A 76 22.12 5.27 6.35
C LEU A 76 22.72 5.95 7.57
N HIS A 77 23.03 5.18 8.62
CA HIS A 77 23.52 5.68 9.90
C HIS A 77 24.86 6.39 9.76
N TYR A 78 25.76 5.85 8.93
CA TYR A 78 27.06 6.45 8.64
C TYR A 78 27.01 7.46 7.50
N HIS A 79 25.81 7.78 6.98
CA HIS A 79 25.60 8.68 5.84
C HIS A 79 26.48 8.34 4.61
N LEU A 80 26.78 7.05 4.43
CA LEU A 80 27.67 6.58 3.36
C LEU A 80 27.00 6.66 1.99
N TYR A 81 25.67 6.65 1.98
CA TYR A 81 24.91 6.69 0.74
C TYR A 81 23.53 7.33 0.94
N PRO A 82 23.06 8.19 0.03
CA PRO A 82 21.84 8.96 0.28
C PRO A 82 20.58 8.08 0.27
N ALA A 83 19.69 8.32 1.23
CA ALA A 83 18.46 7.53 1.41
C ALA A 83 17.55 7.51 0.17
N ILE A 84 17.51 8.62 -0.60
CA ILE A 84 16.67 8.73 -1.80
C ILE A 84 17.17 7.81 -2.93
N HIS A 85 18.49 7.66 -3.09
CA HIS A 85 19.06 6.77 -4.09
C HIS A 85 18.80 5.30 -3.72
N LEU A 86 18.89 4.94 -2.43
CA LEU A 86 18.52 3.60 -1.95
C LEU A 86 17.03 3.34 -2.15
N ALA A 87 16.18 4.32 -1.87
CA ALA A 87 14.75 4.20 -2.14
C ALA A 87 14.47 3.97 -3.64
N GLY A 88 15.20 4.64 -4.52
CA GLY A 88 15.16 4.40 -5.97
C GLY A 88 15.54 2.96 -6.34
N TYR A 89 16.65 2.44 -5.79
CA TYR A 89 17.06 1.05 -6.00
C TYR A 89 16.04 0.04 -5.47
N ILE A 90 15.52 0.24 -4.26
CA ILE A 90 14.49 -0.62 -3.66
C ILE A 90 13.21 -0.56 -4.51
N SER A 91 12.83 0.61 -5.02
CA SER A 91 11.68 0.77 -5.91
C SER A 91 11.84 -0.08 -7.17
N GLN A 92 13.01 -0.04 -7.81
CA GLN A 92 13.30 -0.90 -8.97
C GLN A 92 13.22 -2.39 -8.60
N LEU A 93 13.77 -2.79 -7.47
CA LEU A 93 13.72 -4.18 -7.00
C LEU A 93 12.28 -4.67 -6.79
N VAL A 94 11.43 -3.85 -6.16
CA VAL A 94 10.02 -4.19 -5.88
C VAL A 94 9.18 -4.24 -7.16
N ILE A 95 9.40 -3.32 -8.10
CA ILE A 95 8.71 -3.30 -9.40
C ILE A 95 9.03 -4.56 -10.21
N HIS A 96 10.27 -5.05 -10.13
CA HIS A 96 10.74 -6.18 -10.95
C HIS A 96 10.70 -7.53 -10.23
N PHE A 97 9.98 -7.64 -9.11
CA PHE A 97 9.82 -8.93 -8.43
C PHE A 97 9.32 -10.01 -9.39
N SER A 98 10.09 -11.08 -9.55
CA SER A 98 9.63 -12.21 -10.34
C SER A 98 8.42 -12.89 -9.69
N ALA A 99 7.61 -13.55 -10.52
CA ALA A 99 6.50 -14.39 -10.05
C ALA A 99 6.99 -15.57 -9.19
N GLN A 100 8.26 -15.93 -9.32
CA GLN A 100 8.88 -17.07 -8.62
C GLN A 100 9.34 -16.74 -7.20
N ILE A 101 9.45 -15.46 -6.83
CA ILE A 101 9.77 -15.09 -5.44
C ILE A 101 8.58 -15.47 -4.56
N VAL A 102 8.89 -16.17 -3.47
CA VAL A 102 7.92 -16.57 -2.44
C VAL A 102 7.21 -15.33 -1.88
N PRO A 103 5.87 -15.24 -1.96
CA PRO A 103 5.12 -14.07 -1.49
C PRO A 103 5.42 -13.67 -0.05
N ARG A 104 5.60 -14.66 0.84
CA ARG A 104 5.99 -14.44 2.24
C ARG A 104 7.29 -13.67 2.37
N GLN A 105 8.30 -13.98 1.56
CA GLN A 105 9.59 -13.27 1.58
C GLN A 105 9.46 -11.83 1.09
N LYS A 106 8.59 -11.57 0.10
CA LYS A 106 8.28 -10.18 -0.32
C LYS A 106 7.73 -9.40 0.85
N LEU A 107 6.73 -9.95 1.54
CA LEU A 107 6.07 -9.27 2.66
C LEU A 107 7.00 -9.03 3.85
N VAL A 108 7.83 -10.02 4.23
CA VAL A 108 8.85 -9.85 5.28
C VAL A 108 9.86 -8.76 4.90
N PHE A 109 10.33 -8.76 3.65
CA PHE A 109 11.22 -7.70 3.17
C PHE A 109 10.57 -6.33 3.28
N LEU A 110 9.33 -6.16 2.81
CA LEU A 110 8.62 -4.88 2.92
C LEU A 110 8.49 -4.43 4.39
N GLN A 111 8.18 -5.36 5.29
CA GLN A 111 8.12 -5.12 6.73
C GLN A 111 9.45 -4.58 7.26
N GLU A 112 10.56 -5.25 6.95
CA GLU A 112 11.90 -4.85 7.41
C GLU A 112 12.26 -3.46 6.86
N ILE A 113 11.97 -3.17 5.58
CA ILE A 113 12.22 -1.84 4.99
C ILE A 113 11.40 -0.75 5.70
N VAL A 114 10.12 -1.00 6.00
CA VAL A 114 9.27 -0.04 6.72
C VAL A 114 9.87 0.33 8.08
N GLN A 115 10.58 -0.59 8.73
CA GLN A 115 11.20 -0.35 10.04
C GLN A 115 12.51 0.45 9.95
N THR A 116 13.13 0.58 8.77
CA THR A 116 14.38 1.33 8.57
C THR A 116 14.22 2.85 8.51
N GLU A 117 15.33 3.57 8.59
CA GLU A 117 15.40 5.03 8.43
C GLU A 117 15.02 5.50 7.01
N ILE A 118 15.08 4.64 5.99
CA ILE A 118 14.62 4.99 4.63
C ILE A 118 13.16 5.41 4.67
N PHE A 119 12.33 4.65 5.39
CA PHE A 119 10.91 4.93 5.49
C PHE A 119 10.62 6.11 6.44
N ALA A 120 11.60 6.61 7.18
CA ALA A 120 11.45 7.82 7.98
C ALA A 120 11.59 9.11 7.14
N CYS A 121 12.16 9.04 5.93
CA CYS A 121 12.35 10.20 5.05
C CYS A 121 11.19 10.37 4.06
N LEU A 122 10.59 11.56 4.00
CA LEU A 122 9.47 11.86 3.09
C LEU A 122 9.80 11.60 1.61
N ASN A 123 10.97 12.04 1.14
CA ASN A 123 11.35 11.88 -0.27
C ASN A 123 11.43 10.41 -0.67
N SER A 124 11.96 9.56 0.22
CA SER A 124 12.01 8.12 0.02
C SER A 124 10.61 7.49 0.04
N ARG A 125 9.73 7.93 0.95
CA ARG A 125 8.35 7.42 1.03
C ARG A 125 7.51 7.77 -0.18
N GLN A 126 7.70 8.93 -0.80
CA GLN A 126 7.00 9.28 -2.03
C GLN A 126 7.22 8.25 -3.15
N LEU A 127 8.39 7.61 -3.18
CA LEU A 127 8.69 6.51 -4.10
C LEU A 127 8.16 5.16 -3.60
N LEU A 128 8.39 4.86 -2.32
CA LEU A 128 8.18 3.51 -1.78
C LEU A 128 6.73 3.24 -1.36
N LEU A 129 6.07 4.19 -0.72
CA LEU A 129 4.74 3.98 -0.14
C LEU A 129 3.71 3.52 -1.17
N PRO A 130 3.54 4.16 -2.35
CA PRO A 130 2.59 3.69 -3.35
C PRO A 130 2.89 2.27 -3.83
N LEU A 131 4.17 1.94 -4.03
CA LEU A 131 4.60 0.60 -4.44
C LEU A 131 4.30 -0.44 -3.37
N PHE A 132 4.58 -0.12 -2.10
CA PHE A 132 4.36 -1.02 -0.98
C PHE A 132 2.87 -1.28 -0.79
N LEU A 133 2.04 -0.24 -0.84
CA LEU A 133 0.58 -0.42 -0.81
C LEU A 133 0.10 -1.31 -1.95
N ASN A 134 0.57 -1.10 -3.18
CA ASN A 134 0.19 -1.95 -4.31
C ASN A 134 0.56 -3.42 -4.09
N GLN A 135 1.74 -3.70 -3.52
CA GLN A 135 2.16 -5.09 -3.22
C GLN A 135 1.36 -5.70 -2.07
N LEU A 136 1.11 -4.95 -0.99
CA LEU A 136 0.39 -5.43 0.19
C LEU A 136 -1.08 -5.74 -0.12
N LEU A 137 -1.71 -4.91 -0.94
CA LEU A 137 -3.12 -5.04 -1.29
C LEU A 137 -3.41 -6.22 -2.23
N LEU A 138 -2.40 -6.84 -2.85
CA LEU A 138 -2.58 -8.10 -3.59
C LEU A 138 -3.06 -9.26 -2.71
N PHE A 139 -2.87 -9.16 -1.40
CA PHE A 139 -3.23 -10.19 -0.42
C PHE A 139 -4.50 -9.84 0.38
N LEU A 140 -5.17 -8.73 0.04
CA LEU A 140 -6.38 -8.24 0.71
C LEU A 140 -7.45 -7.89 -0.34
N PRO A 141 -8.57 -8.64 -0.46
CA PRO A 141 -8.88 -9.88 0.26
C PRO A 141 -8.01 -11.08 -0.15
N PRO A 142 -7.97 -12.15 0.67
CA PRO A 142 -7.27 -13.38 0.31
C PRO A 142 -7.87 -13.97 -0.97
N PRO A 143 -7.05 -14.43 -1.93
CA PRO A 143 -7.57 -14.95 -3.19
C PRO A 143 -8.30 -16.29 -3.02
N GLU A 144 -7.90 -17.08 -2.03
CA GLU A 144 -8.41 -18.42 -1.77
C GLU A 144 -8.73 -18.60 -0.28
N ASN A 145 -9.67 -19.50 0.01
CA ASN A 145 -9.99 -19.93 1.37
C ASN A 145 -9.02 -21.04 1.84
N THR A 146 -7.72 -20.73 1.81
CA THR A 146 -6.63 -21.63 2.22
C THR A 146 -5.86 -21.05 3.40
N ALA A 147 -5.28 -21.91 4.24
CA ALA A 147 -4.51 -21.48 5.41
C ALA A 147 -3.31 -20.59 5.02
N ASP A 148 -2.64 -20.93 3.90
CA ASP A 148 -1.51 -20.15 3.39
C ASP A 148 -1.94 -18.75 2.93
N SER A 149 -3.07 -18.64 2.22
CA SER A 149 -3.62 -17.34 1.80
C SER A 149 -3.99 -16.47 3.01
N LEU A 150 -4.53 -17.08 4.07
CA LEU A 150 -4.82 -16.38 5.33
C LEU A 150 -3.54 -15.92 6.05
N GLU A 151 -2.46 -16.70 6.01
CA GLU A 151 -1.16 -16.29 6.57
C GLU A 151 -0.61 -15.07 5.82
N LEU A 152 -0.68 -15.07 4.48
CA LEU A 152 -0.23 -13.94 3.66
C LEU A 152 -1.07 -12.68 3.92
N ALA A 153 -2.39 -12.82 4.00
CA ALA A 153 -3.28 -11.70 4.33
C ALA A 153 -3.01 -11.15 5.74
N HIS A 154 -2.76 -12.03 6.71
CA HIS A 154 -2.38 -11.65 8.07
C HIS A 154 -1.07 -10.87 8.09
N LEU A 155 -0.05 -11.33 7.35
CA LEU A 155 1.23 -10.64 7.26
C LEU A 155 1.09 -9.29 6.54
N ALA A 156 0.36 -9.23 5.42
CA ALA A 156 0.10 -7.98 4.72
C ALA A 156 -0.64 -6.96 5.61
N ALA A 157 -1.64 -7.41 6.36
CA ALA A 157 -2.36 -6.56 7.31
C ALA A 157 -1.45 -6.06 8.44
N LYS A 158 -0.53 -6.90 8.95
CA LYS A 158 0.48 -6.46 9.94
C LYS A 158 1.38 -5.36 9.39
N VAL A 159 1.90 -5.51 8.17
CA VAL A 159 2.76 -4.49 7.56
C VAL A 159 2.00 -3.18 7.35
N LEU A 160 0.73 -3.24 6.91
CA LEU A 160 -0.10 -2.04 6.79
C LEU A 160 -0.31 -1.35 8.14
N THR A 161 -0.56 -2.11 9.21
CA THR A 161 -0.67 -1.56 10.57
C THR A 161 0.64 -0.89 10.99
N GLU A 162 1.79 -1.53 10.75
CA GLU A 162 3.11 -0.95 11.05
C GLU A 162 3.36 0.36 10.27
N ILE A 163 2.96 0.43 9.00
CA ILE A 163 3.03 1.66 8.21
C ILE A 163 2.19 2.77 8.86
N ILE A 164 0.94 2.47 9.24
CA ILE A 164 0.03 3.46 9.85
C ILE A 164 0.59 3.93 11.20
N GLU A 165 1.01 3.01 12.06
CA GLU A 165 1.54 3.33 13.39
C GLU A 165 2.85 4.13 13.30
N ARG A 166 3.71 3.82 12.33
CA ARG A 166 4.98 4.53 12.13
C ARG A 166 4.76 5.96 11.62
N LEU A 167 3.84 6.15 10.68
CA LEU A 167 3.61 7.46 10.06
C LEU A 167 2.65 8.35 10.86
N PHE A 168 1.68 7.75 11.53
CA PHE A 168 0.59 8.43 12.24
C PHE A 168 0.39 7.88 13.67
N PRO A 169 1.43 7.95 14.53
CA PRO A 169 1.34 7.44 15.90
C PRO A 169 0.27 8.19 16.72
N TYR A 170 -0.41 7.48 17.63
CA TYR A 170 -1.46 8.03 18.50
C TYR A 170 -0.93 9.03 19.52
N SER A 171 0.26 8.78 20.07
CA SER A 171 0.88 9.62 21.07
C SER A 171 1.78 10.65 20.40
N GLN A 172 1.67 11.91 20.80
CA GLN A 172 2.59 12.98 20.37
C GLN A 172 4.00 12.85 20.99
N SER A 173 4.47 11.63 21.22
CA SER A 173 5.86 11.37 21.55
C SER A 173 6.75 11.98 20.47
N GLN A 174 7.82 12.65 20.90
CA GLN A 174 8.86 13.19 20.03
C GLN A 174 9.59 12.02 19.35
N THR A 175 9.01 11.50 18.27
CA THR A 175 9.72 10.61 17.38
C THR A 175 10.75 11.44 16.63
N VAL A 176 12.01 10.99 16.59
CA VAL A 176 13.09 11.58 15.78
C VAL A 176 12.71 11.58 14.28
N PHE A 177 11.77 10.72 13.89
CA PHE A 177 11.36 10.50 12.50
C PHE A 177 10.32 11.52 12.01
N GLN A 178 10.40 11.86 10.72
CA GLN A 178 9.44 12.70 10.03
C GLN A 178 8.09 11.99 9.93
N ARG A 179 7.04 12.62 10.46
CA ARG A 179 5.67 12.10 10.41
C ARG A 179 5.12 12.04 8.98
N GLY A 180 4.06 11.25 8.81
CA GLY A 180 3.29 11.20 7.58
C GLY A 180 2.56 12.52 7.30
N THR A 181 2.47 12.86 6.03
CA THR A 181 1.74 14.02 5.51
C THR A 181 0.26 13.71 5.35
N SER A 182 -0.57 14.75 5.18
CA SER A 182 -2.01 14.57 4.88
C SER A 182 -2.23 13.80 3.58
N GLU A 183 -1.40 14.02 2.56
CA GLU A 183 -1.50 13.31 1.28
C GLU A 183 -1.15 11.83 1.41
N GLU A 184 -0.11 11.49 2.18
CA GLU A 184 0.22 10.09 2.48
C GLU A 184 -0.92 9.40 3.26
N LEU A 185 -1.56 10.12 4.18
CA LEU A 185 -2.72 9.59 4.91
C LEU A 185 -3.88 9.30 3.95
N LYS A 186 -4.23 10.26 3.09
CA LYS A 186 -5.30 10.08 2.08
C LYS A 186 -5.00 8.91 1.16
N LEU A 187 -3.76 8.79 0.69
CA LEU A 187 -3.32 7.68 -0.15
C LEU A 187 -3.57 6.34 0.55
N ILE A 188 -3.13 6.19 1.80
CA ILE A 188 -3.35 4.96 2.59
C ILE A 188 -4.85 4.69 2.76
N LEU A 189 -5.63 5.68 3.21
CA LEU A 189 -7.06 5.51 3.44
C LEU A 189 -7.79 5.08 2.16
N PHE A 190 -7.52 5.75 1.04
CA PHE A 190 -8.26 5.54 -0.21
C PHE A 190 -7.91 4.20 -0.87
N HIS A 191 -6.67 3.74 -0.72
CA HIS A 191 -6.23 2.46 -1.24
C HIS A 191 -6.59 1.28 -0.32
N CYS A 192 -6.47 1.43 1.00
CA CYS A 192 -6.61 0.31 1.93
C CYS A 192 -8.06 0.08 2.40
N PHE A 193 -8.89 1.11 2.53
CA PHE A 193 -10.19 0.98 3.19
C PHE A 193 -11.10 -0.11 2.60
N ARG A 194 -11.28 -0.09 1.27
CA ARG A 194 -12.12 -1.08 0.58
C ARG A 194 -11.54 -2.50 0.65
N PRO A 195 -10.28 -2.74 0.26
CA PRO A 195 -9.62 -4.04 0.43
C PRO A 195 -9.74 -4.60 1.84
N THR A 196 -9.44 -3.79 2.86
CA THR A 196 -9.54 -4.21 4.27
C THR A 196 -10.97 -4.57 4.65
N ASN A 197 -11.97 -3.77 4.25
CA ASN A 197 -13.37 -4.07 4.53
C ASN A 197 -13.84 -5.35 3.81
N GLN A 198 -13.42 -5.55 2.56
CA GLN A 198 -13.67 -6.79 1.82
C GLN A 198 -13.03 -8.00 2.51
N THR A 199 -11.80 -7.87 3.03
CA THR A 199 -11.15 -8.91 3.83
C THR A 199 -11.94 -9.21 5.09
N VAL A 200 -12.41 -8.22 5.84
CA VAL A 200 -13.23 -8.45 7.04
C VAL A 200 -14.49 -9.24 6.71
N VAL A 201 -15.22 -8.85 5.65
CA VAL A 201 -16.41 -9.58 5.20
C VAL A 201 -16.08 -10.99 4.75
N PHE A 202 -14.97 -11.19 4.03
CA PHE A 202 -14.48 -12.52 3.66
C PHE A 202 -14.23 -13.38 4.91
N LEU A 203 -13.53 -12.83 5.91
CA LEU A 203 -13.18 -13.55 7.13
C LEU A 203 -14.42 -13.91 7.97
N PHE A 204 -15.45 -13.07 7.99
CA PHE A 204 -16.73 -13.42 8.65
C PHE A 204 -17.42 -14.64 8.02
N ASN A 205 -17.23 -14.85 6.73
CA ASN A 205 -17.84 -15.96 6.00
C ASN A 205 -16.90 -17.17 5.86
N CYS A 206 -15.66 -17.06 6.33
CA CYS A 206 -14.70 -18.15 6.31
C CYS A 206 -14.95 -19.12 7.47
N GLY A 207 -15.28 -20.37 7.15
CA GLY A 207 -15.45 -21.44 8.14
C GLY A 207 -14.15 -22.11 8.62
N LEU A 208 -12.98 -21.45 8.49
CA LEU A 208 -11.69 -22.06 8.85
C LEU A 208 -11.37 -21.87 10.35
N PRO A 209 -10.81 -22.89 11.04
CA PRO A 209 -10.52 -22.82 12.47
C PRO A 209 -9.37 -21.87 12.83
N SER A 210 -8.43 -21.62 11.92
CA SER A 210 -7.26 -20.74 12.13
C SER A 210 -7.56 -19.25 11.95
N ILE A 211 -8.82 -18.88 11.75
CA ILE A 211 -9.22 -17.52 11.36
C ILE A 211 -9.02 -16.47 12.46
N GLY A 212 -9.15 -16.86 13.73
CA GLY A 212 -9.25 -15.90 14.84
C GLY A 212 -8.04 -14.97 14.97
N THR A 213 -6.84 -15.40 14.57
CA THR A 213 -5.64 -14.54 14.63
C THR A 213 -5.59 -13.54 13.47
N CYS A 214 -5.83 -13.99 12.23
CA CYS A 214 -5.90 -13.12 11.06
C CYS A 214 -7.05 -12.11 11.20
N GLN A 215 -8.23 -12.59 11.62
CA GLN A 215 -9.41 -11.76 11.88
C GLN A 215 -9.10 -10.62 12.86
N ARG A 216 -8.49 -10.91 14.01
CA ARG A 216 -8.13 -9.87 14.98
C ARG A 216 -7.24 -8.79 14.36
N VAL A 217 -6.20 -9.17 13.61
CA VAL A 217 -5.29 -8.20 12.98
C VAL A 217 -6.00 -7.34 11.93
N VAL A 218 -6.80 -7.96 11.06
CA VAL A 218 -7.53 -7.22 10.00
C VAL A 218 -8.60 -6.30 10.62
N HIS A 219 -9.27 -6.72 11.69
CA HIS A 219 -10.20 -5.87 12.42
C HIS A 219 -9.48 -4.68 13.08
N SER A 220 -8.34 -4.90 13.72
CA SER A 220 -7.52 -3.81 14.27
C SER A 220 -7.09 -2.84 13.18
N LEU A 221 -6.69 -3.34 12.01
CA LEU A 221 -6.36 -2.50 10.85
C LEU A 221 -7.57 -1.68 10.39
N LEU A 222 -8.75 -2.29 10.28
CA LEU A 222 -9.98 -1.57 9.90
C LEU A 222 -10.30 -0.45 10.89
N LEU A 223 -10.20 -0.73 12.19
CA LEU A 223 -10.41 0.27 13.23
C LEU A 223 -9.37 1.40 13.16
N ALA A 224 -8.10 1.07 12.94
CA ALA A 224 -7.04 2.07 12.77
C ALA A 224 -7.30 2.96 11.55
N LEU A 225 -7.77 2.41 10.43
CA LEU A 225 -8.16 3.20 9.26
C LEU A 225 -9.35 4.11 9.58
N LEU A 226 -10.39 3.57 10.21
CA LEU A 226 -11.59 4.32 10.58
C LEU A 226 -11.30 5.46 11.56
N ASP A 227 -10.40 5.25 12.52
CA ASP A 227 -9.96 6.28 13.45
C ASP A 227 -9.32 7.48 12.74
N LYS A 228 -8.62 7.23 11.62
CA LYS A 228 -8.01 8.29 10.80
C LYS A 228 -8.93 8.86 9.72
N PHE A 229 -10.13 8.31 9.54
CA PHE A 229 -11.13 8.88 8.63
C PHE A 229 -11.81 10.10 9.26
N SER A 230 -11.37 11.29 8.87
CA SER A 230 -12.18 12.49 9.09
C SER A 230 -13.43 12.48 8.21
N ALA A 231 -14.46 13.23 8.60
CA ALA A 231 -15.67 13.38 7.77
C ALA A 231 -15.35 13.93 6.37
N ALA A 232 -14.37 14.84 6.27
CA ALA A 232 -13.91 15.39 5.00
C ALA A 232 -13.24 14.31 4.13
N ASN A 233 -12.31 13.53 4.69
CA ASN A 233 -11.64 12.44 3.97
C ASN A 233 -12.64 11.37 3.52
N PHE A 234 -13.64 11.08 4.34
CA PHE A 234 -14.69 10.12 4.00
C PHE A 234 -15.56 10.60 2.84
N LEU A 235 -15.96 11.88 2.85
CA LEU A 235 -16.74 12.47 1.75
C LEU A 235 -15.93 12.48 0.44
N GLU A 236 -14.66 12.88 0.49
CA GLU A 236 -13.74 12.86 -0.65
C GLU A 236 -13.53 11.45 -1.19
N TYR A 237 -13.33 10.47 -0.31
CA TYR A 237 -13.26 9.06 -0.70
C TYR A 237 -14.54 8.62 -1.41
N PHE A 238 -15.70 8.89 -0.83
CA PHE A 238 -16.98 8.42 -1.33
C PHE A 238 -17.36 9.05 -2.68
N THR A 239 -17.17 10.36 -2.81
CA THR A 239 -17.38 11.10 -4.07
C THR A 239 -16.46 10.58 -5.17
N GLY A 240 -15.17 10.41 -4.89
CA GLY A 240 -14.24 9.83 -5.86
C GLY A 240 -14.59 8.39 -6.28
N GLN A 241 -15.18 7.57 -5.39
CA GLN A 241 -15.67 6.24 -5.77
C GLN A 241 -16.92 6.31 -6.66
N LEU A 242 -17.81 7.27 -6.43
CA LEU A 242 -18.99 7.48 -7.27
C LEU A 242 -18.60 7.92 -8.68
N GLU A 243 -17.68 8.88 -8.80
CA GLU A 243 -17.17 9.35 -10.10
C GLU A 243 -16.52 8.22 -10.90
N ARG A 244 -15.68 7.40 -10.26
CA ARG A 244 -15.06 6.22 -10.91
C ARG A 244 -16.09 5.21 -11.39
N ARG A 245 -17.21 5.05 -10.68
CA ARG A 245 -18.31 4.17 -11.10
C ARG A 245 -19.08 4.77 -12.27
N SER A 246 -19.38 6.06 -12.22
CA SER A 246 -20.03 6.79 -13.31
C SER A 246 -19.21 6.71 -14.60
N ALA A 247 -17.90 6.99 -14.52
CA ALA A 247 -17.00 6.91 -15.66
C ALA A 247 -16.93 5.51 -16.30
N ARG A 248 -16.97 4.44 -15.50
CA ARG A 248 -17.02 3.06 -16.00
C ARG A 248 -18.35 2.75 -16.68
N ALA A 249 -19.47 3.19 -16.11
CA ALA A 249 -20.79 3.01 -16.72
C ALA A 249 -20.88 3.71 -18.09
N THR A 250 -20.29 4.89 -18.25
CA THR A 250 -20.22 5.62 -19.52
C THR A 250 -19.33 4.92 -20.56
N GLN A 251 -18.23 4.29 -20.13
CA GLN A 251 -17.37 3.49 -21.03
C GLN A 251 -18.06 2.20 -21.50
N GLU A 252 -18.87 1.57 -20.64
CA GLU A 252 -19.61 0.35 -20.99
C GLU A 252 -20.85 0.62 -21.86
N THR A 253 -21.47 1.80 -21.75
CA THR A 253 -22.62 2.21 -22.58
C THR A 253 -22.24 2.87 -23.91
N GLY A 254 -20.97 3.23 -24.12
CA GLY A 254 -20.44 3.70 -25.42
C GLY A 254 -20.49 2.66 -26.56
N GLY A 255 -20.93 1.43 -26.29
CA GLY A 255 -21.18 0.39 -27.28
C GLY A 255 -22.61 0.33 -27.85
N ASN A 256 -23.57 1.11 -27.34
CA ASN A 256 -24.89 1.24 -27.94
C ASN A 256 -25.48 2.62 -27.65
N ALA A 257 -25.65 3.42 -28.71
CA ALA A 257 -26.35 4.68 -28.64
C ALA A 257 -27.79 4.48 -28.13
N CYS A 258 -28.19 5.25 -27.10
CA CYS A 258 -29.37 6.13 -27.10
C CYS A 258 -29.72 6.58 -25.67
N GLY A 259 -29.95 7.88 -25.50
CA GLY A 259 -30.77 8.44 -24.41
C GLY A 259 -30.00 9.22 -23.35
N VAL A 260 -29.98 10.55 -23.49
CA VAL A 260 -29.66 11.46 -22.39
C VAL A 260 -30.75 11.31 -21.33
N VAL A 261 -30.43 10.63 -20.23
CA VAL A 261 -31.26 10.59 -19.02
C VAL A 261 -30.56 11.48 -18.00
N SER A 262 -31.25 12.51 -17.53
CA SER A 262 -30.78 13.47 -16.53
C SER A 262 -30.22 12.76 -15.27
N ASP A 263 -29.08 13.22 -14.78
CA ASP A 263 -28.29 12.64 -13.67
C ASP A 263 -29.11 12.34 -12.40
N GLU A 264 -30.19 13.07 -12.12
CA GLU A 264 -31.06 12.82 -10.97
C GLU A 264 -31.92 11.54 -11.10
N ALA A 265 -32.36 11.21 -12.32
CA ALA A 265 -33.18 10.03 -12.56
C ALA A 265 -32.33 8.74 -12.49
N PHE A 266 -31.07 8.82 -12.92
CA PHE A 266 -30.12 7.71 -12.84
C PHE A 266 -29.73 7.41 -11.38
N ALA A 267 -29.50 8.45 -10.57
CA ALA A 267 -29.23 8.30 -9.14
C ALA A 267 -30.41 7.66 -8.39
N ALA A 268 -31.66 8.03 -8.72
CA ALA A 268 -32.85 7.43 -8.14
C ALA A 268 -33.05 5.96 -8.55
N GLN A 269 -32.72 5.61 -9.79
CA GLN A 269 -32.91 4.26 -10.33
C GLN A 269 -31.88 3.25 -9.78
N ILE A 270 -30.65 3.68 -9.50
CA ILE A 270 -29.64 2.82 -8.85
C ILE A 270 -30.02 2.53 -7.39
N VAL A 271 -30.58 3.51 -6.68
CA VAL A 271 -31.07 3.30 -5.31
C VAL A 271 -32.25 2.32 -5.29
N ASP A 272 -33.11 2.28 -6.31
CA ASP A 272 -34.22 1.31 -6.34
C ASP A 272 -33.78 -0.10 -6.78
N GLN A 273 -32.86 -0.22 -7.76
CA GLN A 273 -32.36 -1.51 -8.23
C GLN A 273 -31.51 -2.25 -7.19
N THR A 274 -30.75 -1.51 -6.36
CA THR A 274 -29.97 -2.13 -5.27
C THR A 274 -30.87 -2.76 -4.19
N TYR A 275 -32.16 -2.39 -4.12
CA TYR A 275 -33.12 -2.90 -3.14
C TYR A 275 -34.03 -4.03 -3.65
N ARG A 276 -34.14 -4.25 -4.97
CA ARG A 276 -34.96 -5.34 -5.54
C ARG A 276 -34.19 -6.60 -5.91
N GLY A 277 -32.85 -6.58 -5.89
CA GLY A 277 -31.99 -7.76 -6.11
C GLY A 277 -31.92 -8.71 -4.91
N GLY A 278 -33.06 -9.12 -4.36
CA GLY A 278 -33.14 -10.12 -3.30
C GLY A 278 -33.00 -11.52 -3.87
N LEU A 279 -31.79 -12.07 -3.86
CA LEU A 279 -31.60 -13.53 -3.88
C LEU A 279 -32.33 -14.10 -2.66
N GLY A 280 -33.22 -15.07 -2.92
CA GLY A 280 -34.04 -15.74 -1.92
C GLY A 280 -33.21 -16.50 -0.89
N ILE A 281 -32.79 -15.79 0.16
CA ILE A 281 -32.19 -16.36 1.37
C ILE A 281 -33.17 -16.08 2.51
N GLN A 282 -33.65 -17.14 3.15
CA GLN A 282 -34.44 -17.05 4.37
C GLN A 282 -33.72 -16.17 5.39
N ASN A 283 -34.43 -15.18 5.93
CA ASN A 283 -33.89 -14.24 6.91
C ASN A 283 -33.40 -15.00 8.16
N PRO A 284 -32.14 -14.82 8.59
CA PRO A 284 -31.71 -15.30 9.90
C PRO A 284 -32.34 -14.45 11.04
N PRO A 285 -32.50 -15.06 12.24
CA PRO A 285 -33.41 -14.59 13.30
C PRO A 285 -33.00 -13.30 14.05
N TRP A 286 -31.92 -12.62 13.66
CA TRP A 286 -31.42 -11.42 14.35
C TRP A 286 -31.81 -10.08 13.69
N THR A 287 -32.79 -10.06 12.78
CA THR A 287 -33.17 -8.87 11.99
C THR A 287 -34.26 -7.98 12.62
N GLU A 288 -34.91 -8.38 13.71
CA GLU A 288 -36.05 -7.63 14.28
C GLU A 288 -35.68 -6.26 14.87
N ASN A 289 -34.46 -6.07 15.38
CA ASN A 289 -34.05 -4.80 15.98
C ASN A 289 -33.65 -3.70 14.97
N ARG A 290 -33.68 -3.96 13.65
CA ARG A 290 -33.42 -2.92 12.62
C ARG A 290 -34.67 -2.17 12.17
N PHE A 291 -35.88 -2.71 12.39
CA PHE A 291 -37.11 -2.05 11.93
C PHE A 291 -37.49 -0.84 12.79
N THR A 292 -37.25 -0.91 14.11
CA THR A 292 -37.49 0.20 15.05
C THR A 292 -36.55 1.39 14.80
N SER A 293 -35.26 1.14 14.54
CA SER A 293 -34.29 2.20 14.19
C SER A 293 -34.58 2.85 12.83
N ARG A 294 -35.18 2.12 11.88
CA ARG A 294 -35.57 2.65 10.55
C ARG A 294 -36.78 3.57 10.60
N LEU A 295 -37.75 3.29 11.47
CA LEU A 295 -38.89 4.19 11.75
C LEU A 295 -38.43 5.47 12.45
N GLN A 296 -37.49 5.37 13.38
CA GLN A 296 -36.92 6.54 14.06
C GLN A 296 -36.14 7.46 13.11
N LEU A 297 -35.33 6.91 12.20
CA LEU A 297 -34.61 7.71 11.21
C LEU A 297 -35.52 8.40 10.18
N ARG A 298 -36.63 7.76 9.78
CA ARG A 298 -37.64 8.40 8.93
C ARG A 298 -38.33 9.56 9.65
N ASN A 299 -38.69 9.39 10.92
CA ASN A 299 -39.30 10.45 11.72
C ASN A 299 -38.34 11.62 12.00
N ILE A 300 -37.05 11.36 12.17
CA ILE A 300 -36.04 12.42 12.32
C ILE A 300 -35.89 13.21 11.01
N ARG A 301 -35.83 12.53 9.86
CA ARG A 301 -35.71 13.17 8.55
C ARG A 301 -36.91 14.06 8.22
N THR A 302 -38.14 13.60 8.48
CA THR A 302 -39.35 14.42 8.23
C THR A 302 -39.41 15.62 9.17
N LYS A 303 -38.99 15.47 10.44
CA LYS A 303 -38.95 16.57 11.40
C LYS A 303 -37.92 17.64 11.02
N VAL A 304 -36.72 17.22 10.61
CA VAL A 304 -35.66 18.13 10.13
C VAL A 304 -36.09 18.87 8.86
N GLN A 305 -36.73 18.18 7.92
CA GLN A 305 -37.24 18.81 6.69
C GLN A 305 -38.35 19.82 6.98
N SER A 306 -39.25 19.52 7.94
CA SER A 306 -40.31 20.45 8.33
C SER A 306 -39.79 21.73 9.00
N GLU A 307 -38.70 21.62 9.77
CA GLU A 307 -38.07 22.77 10.42
C GLU A 307 -37.22 23.60 9.45
N LEU A 308 -36.58 22.97 8.46
CA LEU A 308 -35.89 23.67 7.37
C LEU A 308 -36.87 24.48 6.51
N ASN A 309 -38.04 23.90 6.20
CA ASN A 309 -39.06 24.59 5.40
C ASN A 309 -39.69 25.77 6.17
N LYS A 310 -39.84 25.71 7.50
CA LYS A 310 -40.33 26.84 8.30
C LYS A 310 -39.35 28.02 8.32
N LYS A 311 -38.04 27.76 8.28
CA LYS A 311 -37.00 28.80 8.28
C LYS A 311 -36.81 29.49 6.94
N GLN A 312 -37.39 28.98 5.85
CA GLN A 312 -37.33 29.61 4.53
C GLN A 312 -38.53 30.55 4.24
N PHE A 313 -39.53 30.59 5.13
CA PHE A 313 -40.73 31.42 4.99
C PHE A 313 -40.88 32.53 6.06
N HIS A 314 -39.80 32.83 6.77
CA HIS A 314 -39.64 34.02 7.62
C HIS A 314 -38.32 34.72 7.28
#